data_AF-A0AB36YZQ9-F1
#
_entry.id   AF-A0AB36YZQ9-F1
#
_cell.length_a   1.000
_cell.length_b   1.000
_cell.length_c   1.000
_cell.angle_alpha   90.00
_cell.angle_beta   90.00
_cell.angle_gamma   90.00
#
_symmetry.space_group_name_H-M   'P 1'
#
loop_
_entity.id
_entity.type
_entity.pdbx_description
1 polymer ?
#
loop_
_entity_poly.entity_id
_entity_poly.type
_entity_poly.pdbx_seq_one_letter_code
_entity_poly.pdbx_strand_id
1 'polypeptide(L)'
;MKVLVEIRDDLMAAVLGLSSSSGSTADEVLNNLLAVALDQPEAEAVDLVHAVQVTLKAVEKVPFGDTFLVEDVIPNDLWHLMTTGDRKSFGKAFRKQVDLAGLAEWVSRNSGNKAVYRRSLK
;
A
#
# COMPACT_ATOMS: atom_id res chain seq x y z
N MET A 1 -17.29 -9.39 28.92
CA MET A 1 -17.29 -7.93 29.14
C MET A 1 -18.17 -7.31 28.07
N LYS A 2 -19.00 -6.30 28.39
CA LYS A 2 -19.81 -5.60 27.38
C LYS A 2 -19.23 -4.20 27.21
N VAL A 3 -19.03 -3.80 25.96
CA VAL A 3 -18.45 -2.51 25.58
C VAL A 3 -19.41 -1.86 24.58
N LEU A 4 -19.64 -0.56 24.70
CA LEU A 4 -20.41 0.20 23.72
C LEU A 4 -19.43 0.81 22.73
N VAL A 5 -19.69 0.65 21.43
CA VAL A 5 -18.81 1.13 20.36
C VAL A 5 -19.67 1.83 19.32
N GLU A 6 -19.25 3.02 18.89
CA GLU A 6 -19.88 3.70 17.76
C GLU A 6 -19.26 3.18 16.46
N ILE A 7 -20.11 2.72 15.54
CA ILE A 7 -19.70 2.12 14.26
C ILE A 7 -20.43 2.87 13.15
N ARG A 8 -19.76 3.06 12.00
CA ARG A 8 -20.39 3.67 10.82
C ARG A 8 -21.55 2.79 10.30
N ASP A 9 -22.61 3.42 9.85
CA ASP A 9 -23.83 2.75 9.37
C ASP A 9 -23.57 1.75 8.23
N ASP A 10 -22.66 2.08 7.31
CA ASP A 10 -22.33 1.21 6.18
C ASP A 10 -21.61 -0.07 6.61
N LEU A 11 -20.76 0.03 7.64
CA LEU A 11 -20.10 -1.13 8.24
C LEU A 11 -21.10 -2.00 9.02
N MET A 12 -22.01 -1.37 9.76
CA MET A 12 -23.07 -2.11 10.46
C MET A 12 -24.00 -2.82 9.46
N ALA A 13 -24.37 -2.17 8.36
CA ALA A 13 -25.14 -2.78 7.29
C ALA A 13 -24.43 -4.00 6.69
N ALA A 14 -23.12 -3.92 6.47
CA ALA A 14 -22.31 -5.04 5.99
C ALA A 14 -22.29 -6.22 6.99
N VAL A 15 -22.12 -5.94 8.28
CA VAL A 15 -22.15 -6.96 9.35
C VAL A 15 -23.51 -7.66 9.39
N LEU A 16 -24.62 -6.91 9.32
CA LEU A 16 -25.97 -7.48 9.29
C LEU A 16 -26.23 -8.30 8.01
N GLY A 17 -25.65 -7.89 6.88
CA GLY A 17 -25.69 -8.65 5.63
C GLY A 17 -24.97 -9.99 5.76
N LEU A 18 -23.78 -10.00 6.39
CA LEU A 18 -22.99 -11.20 6.65
C LEU A 18 -23.66 -12.12 7.67
N SER A 19 -24.29 -11.57 8.70
CA SER A 19 -25.01 -12.36 9.71
C SER A 19 -26.20 -13.08 9.09
N SER A 20 -26.94 -12.39 8.21
CA SER A 20 -28.08 -12.97 7.48
C SER A 20 -27.66 -14.11 6.55
N SER A 21 -26.54 -13.97 5.84
CA SER A 21 -26.07 -14.97 4.88
C SER A 21 -25.40 -16.18 5.51
N SER A 22 -24.75 -16.00 6.67
CA SER A 22 -24.06 -17.07 7.42
C SER A 22 -24.96 -17.79 8.43
N GLY A 23 -26.14 -17.23 8.73
CA GLY A 23 -27.02 -17.75 9.79
C GLY A 23 -26.49 -17.50 11.20
N SER A 24 -25.46 -16.67 11.34
CA SER A 24 -24.87 -16.27 12.62
C SER A 24 -25.48 -14.97 13.14
N THR A 25 -25.26 -14.66 14.42
CA THR A 25 -25.63 -13.36 15.00
C THR A 25 -24.62 -12.28 14.62
N ALA A 26 -25.04 -11.01 14.67
CA ALA A 26 -24.13 -9.87 14.43
C ALA A 26 -22.95 -9.86 15.41
N ASP A 27 -23.19 -10.25 16.67
CA ASP A 27 -22.15 -10.35 17.70
C ASP A 27 -21.12 -11.44 17.37
N GLU A 28 -21.55 -12.61 16.90
CA GLU A 28 -20.64 -13.69 16.47
C GLU A 28 -19.81 -13.26 15.27
N VAL A 29 -20.43 -12.58 14.29
CA VAL A 29 -19.71 -12.04 13.13
C VAL A 29 -18.68 -11.01 13.58
N LEU A 30 -19.04 -10.08 14.45
CA LEU A 30 -18.11 -9.07 14.98
C LEU A 30 -16.96 -9.70 15.76
N ASN A 31 -17.24 -10.67 16.64
CA ASN A 31 -16.21 -11.35 17.42
C ASN A 31 -15.25 -12.12 16.51
N ASN A 32 -15.75 -12.80 15.48
CA ASN A 32 -14.92 -13.52 14.53
C ASN A 32 -14.06 -12.56 13.69
N LEU A 33 -14.63 -11.46 13.21
CA LEU A 33 -13.88 -10.43 12.47
C LEU A 33 -12.78 -9.80 13.33
N LEU A 34 -13.08 -9.51 14.60
CA LEU A 34 -12.10 -8.99 15.55
C LEU A 34 -11.02 -10.02 15.86
N ALA A 35 -11.38 -11.29 16.07
CA ALA A 35 -10.40 -12.36 16.29
C ALA A 35 -9.46 -12.51 15.09
N VAL A 36 -10.00 -12.53 13.87
CA VAL A 36 -9.20 -12.57 12.63
C VAL A 36 -8.32 -11.33 12.49
N ALA A 37 -8.80 -10.15 12.88
CA ALA A 37 -8.01 -8.93 12.83
C ALA A 37 -6.89 -8.89 13.88
N LEU A 38 -7.09 -9.51 15.04
CA LEU A 38 -6.10 -9.61 16.12
C LEU A 38 -5.08 -10.73 15.88
N ASP A 39 -5.49 -11.81 15.21
CA ASP A 39 -4.61 -12.91 14.79
C ASP A 39 -3.79 -12.57 13.53
N GLN A 40 -4.07 -11.44 12.88
CA GLN A 40 -3.16 -10.92 11.87
C GLN A 40 -1.85 -10.55 12.56
N PRO A 41 -0.69 -11.05 12.08
CA PRO A 41 0.59 -10.63 12.62
C PRO A 41 0.67 -9.09 12.56
N GLU A 42 1.16 -8.46 13.64
CA GLU A 42 1.48 -7.03 13.62
C GLU A 42 2.26 -6.79 12.32
N ALA A 43 1.78 -5.85 11.49
CA ALA A 43 2.42 -5.55 10.23
C ALA A 43 3.89 -5.25 10.53
N GLU A 44 4.79 -6.17 10.15
CA GLU A 44 6.22 -5.97 10.33
C GLU A 44 6.56 -4.60 9.76
N ALA A 45 7.25 -3.78 10.57
CA ALA A 45 7.66 -2.46 10.13
C ALA A 45 8.35 -2.60 8.78
N VAL A 46 7.74 -2.03 7.73
CA VAL A 46 8.24 -2.20 6.37
C VAL A 46 9.67 -1.68 6.33
N ASP A 47 10.62 -2.55 5.98
CA ASP A 47 12.00 -2.13 5.74
C ASP A 47 12.03 -1.25 4.48
N LEU A 48 11.93 0.06 4.71
CA LEU A 48 11.92 1.07 3.65
C LEU A 48 13.22 1.05 2.84
N VAL A 49 14.35 0.66 3.44
CA VAL A 49 15.63 0.58 2.73
C VAL A 49 15.58 -0.57 1.74
N HIS A 50 15.14 -1.75 2.20
CA HIS A 50 14.94 -2.91 1.34
C HIS A 50 13.94 -2.62 0.22
N ALA A 51 12.80 -2.02 0.55
CA ALA A 51 11.77 -1.68 -0.43
C ALA A 51 12.29 -0.75 -1.53
N VAL A 52 13.10 0.27 -1.17
CA VAL A 52 13.71 1.17 -2.15
C VAL A 52 14.69 0.41 -3.05
N GLN A 53 15.56 -0.44 -2.48
CA GLN A 53 16.52 -1.22 -3.27
C GLN A 53 15.84 -2.17 -4.26
N VAL A 54 14.79 -2.87 -3.83
CA VAL A 54 14.02 -3.76 -4.70
C VAL A 54 13.34 -2.97 -5.82
N THR A 55 12.78 -1.81 -5.50
CA THR A 55 12.12 -0.95 -6.50
C THR A 55 13.11 -0.39 -7.51
N LEU A 56 14.32 0.01 -7.10
CA LEU A 56 15.36 0.48 -8.04
C LEU A 56 15.77 -0.62 -9.02
N LYS A 57 15.92 -1.87 -8.56
CA LYS A 57 16.17 -3.02 -9.44
C LYS A 57 15.02 -3.28 -10.43
N ALA A 58 13.78 -2.95 -10.06
CA ALA A 58 12.66 -3.02 -10.98
C ALA A 58 12.70 -1.89 -12.03
N VAL A 59 13.14 -0.68 -11.63
CA VAL A 59 13.36 0.44 -12.56
C VAL A 59 14.41 0.11 -13.62
N GLU A 60 15.46 -0.64 -13.29
CA GLU A 60 16.47 -1.09 -14.26
C GLU A 60 15.88 -1.92 -15.42
N LYS A 61 14.73 -2.57 -15.19
CA LYS A 61 14.04 -3.39 -16.21
C LYS A 61 13.09 -2.56 -17.08
N VAL A 62 12.80 -1.31 -16.71
CA VAL A 62 11.99 -0.40 -17.51
C VAL A 62 12.80 0.00 -18.76
N PRO A 63 12.22 -0.07 -19.97
CA PRO A 63 12.91 0.34 -21.18
C PRO A 63 13.39 1.79 -21.11
N PHE A 64 14.55 2.04 -21.70
CA PHE A 64 15.13 3.37 -21.76
C PHE A 64 14.21 4.37 -22.48
N GLY A 65 14.02 5.56 -21.90
CA GLY A 65 13.13 6.59 -22.43
C GLY A 65 11.65 6.43 -22.08
N ASP A 66 11.22 5.28 -21.56
CA ASP A 66 9.84 5.06 -21.16
C ASP A 66 9.49 5.77 -19.85
N THR A 67 8.21 6.11 -19.70
CA THR A 67 7.66 6.72 -18.50
C THR A 67 6.97 5.68 -17.62
N PHE A 68 7.12 5.81 -16.31
CA PHE A 68 6.53 4.91 -15.34
C PHE A 68 6.09 5.67 -14.07
N LEU A 69 5.14 5.08 -13.35
CA LEU A 69 4.82 5.46 -11.98
C LEU A 69 5.54 4.52 -11.01
N VAL A 70 5.75 5.00 -9.79
CA VAL A 70 6.32 4.17 -8.72
C VAL A 70 5.48 2.92 -8.46
N GLU A 71 4.16 3.04 -8.56
CA GLU A 71 3.21 1.93 -8.40
C GLU A 71 3.33 0.86 -9.49
N ASP A 72 3.87 1.22 -10.66
CA ASP A 72 4.07 0.27 -11.77
C ASP A 72 5.33 -0.60 -11.57
N VAL A 73 6.25 -0.16 -10.71
CA VAL A 73 7.58 -0.79 -10.53
C VAL A 73 7.79 -1.37 -9.14
N ILE A 74 7.13 -0.85 -8.11
CA ILE A 74 7.20 -1.45 -6.78
C ILE A 74 6.45 -2.80 -6.79
N PRO A 75 6.97 -3.85 -6.14
CA PRO A 75 6.22 -5.09 -5.97
C PRO A 75 4.88 -4.82 -5.26
N ASN A 76 3.79 -5.37 -5.81
CA ASN A 76 2.44 -5.17 -5.26
C ASN A 76 2.36 -5.51 -3.77
N ASP A 77 2.94 -6.64 -3.37
CA ASP A 77 2.93 -7.10 -1.98
C ASP A 77 3.56 -6.05 -1.04
N LEU A 78 4.68 -5.45 -1.43
CA LEU A 78 5.34 -4.39 -0.65
C LEU A 78 4.48 -3.12 -0.59
N TRP A 79 3.85 -2.72 -1.69
CA TRP A 79 3.00 -1.52 -1.71
C TRP A 79 1.76 -1.66 -0.81
N HIS A 80 1.18 -2.85 -0.76
CA HIS A 80 0.00 -3.14 0.07
C HIS A 80 0.31 -3.24 1.56
N LEU A 81 1.53 -3.66 1.93
CA LEU A 81 2.00 -3.69 3.31
C LEU A 81 2.32 -2.30 3.89
N MET A 82 2.62 -1.31 3.03
CA MET A 82 2.96 0.05 3.46
C MET A 82 1.74 0.84 3.93
N THR A 83 1.85 1.45 5.12
CA THR A 83 0.90 2.47 5.57
C THR A 83 1.02 3.76 4.74
N THR A 84 0.07 4.68 4.89
CA THR A 84 0.16 6.02 4.28
C THR A 84 1.43 6.78 4.69
N GLY A 85 1.88 6.60 5.94
CA GLY A 85 3.12 7.18 6.44
C GLY A 85 4.35 6.61 5.73
N ASP A 86 4.38 5.28 5.58
CA ASP A 86 5.48 4.56 4.91
C ASP A 86 5.58 4.95 3.44
N ARG A 87 4.46 4.99 2.70
CA ARG A 87 4.44 5.41 1.29
C ARG A 87 4.99 6.82 1.09
N LYS A 88 4.74 7.73 2.03
CA LYS A 88 5.28 9.10 2.00
C LYS A 88 6.80 9.11 2.21
N SER A 89 7.28 8.38 3.22
CA SER A 89 8.71 8.24 3.52
C SER A 89 9.47 7.55 2.38
N PHE A 90 8.89 6.45 1.87
CA PHE A 90 9.34 5.71 0.71
C PHE A 90 9.48 6.60 -0.52
N GLY A 91 8.44 7.35 -0.90
CA GLY A 91 8.48 8.22 -2.08
C GLY A 91 9.58 9.28 -2.01
N LYS A 92 9.89 9.80 -0.82
CA LYS A 92 11.00 10.74 -0.59
C LYS A 92 12.36 10.04 -0.76
N ALA A 93 12.52 8.85 -0.16
CA ALA A 93 13.75 8.06 -0.26
C ALA A 93 14.00 7.58 -1.70
N PHE A 94 12.97 7.03 -2.35
CA PHE A 94 13.00 6.58 -3.74
C PHE A 94 13.45 7.69 -4.68
N ARG A 95 12.85 8.89 -4.61
CA ARG A 95 13.24 10.02 -5.46
C ARG A 95 14.71 10.37 -5.32
N LYS A 96 15.22 10.40 -4.09
CA LYS A 96 16.64 10.70 -3.83
C LYS A 96 17.53 9.60 -4.43
N GLN A 97 17.20 8.34 -4.22
CA GLN A 97 18.06 7.23 -4.65
C GLN A 97 18.01 6.99 -6.16
N VAL A 98 16.85 7.16 -6.81
CA VAL A 98 16.71 6.99 -8.27
C VAL A 98 17.48 8.06 -9.04
N ASP A 99 17.53 9.28 -8.50
CA ASP A 99 18.31 10.40 -9.04
C ASP A 99 19.81 10.20 -8.81
N LEU A 100 20.22 9.82 -7.59
CA LEU A 100 21.62 9.49 -7.27
C LEU A 100 22.18 8.35 -8.13
N ALA A 101 21.35 7.35 -8.42
CA ALA A 101 21.72 6.23 -9.28
C ALA A 101 21.69 6.58 -10.77
N GLY A 102 21.19 7.77 -11.16
CA GLY A 102 21.01 8.16 -12.56
C GLY A 102 20.04 7.27 -13.33
N LEU A 103 19.12 6.61 -12.63
CA LEU A 103 18.21 5.63 -13.23
C LEU A 103 17.00 6.29 -13.87
N ALA A 104 16.43 7.31 -13.25
CA ALA A 104 15.25 7.97 -13.78
C ALA A 104 15.16 9.42 -13.34
N GLU A 105 14.49 10.21 -14.18
CA GLU A 105 14.25 11.62 -13.95
C GLU A 105 12.77 11.85 -13.67
N TRP A 106 12.46 12.77 -12.76
CA TRP A 106 11.10 13.22 -12.54
C TRP A 106 10.63 14.07 -13.72
N VAL A 107 9.45 13.78 -14.26
CA VAL A 107 8.90 14.48 -15.44
C VAL A 107 7.76 15.41 -15.04
N SER A 108 6.73 14.87 -14.40
CA SER A 108 5.50 15.61 -14.12
C SER A 108 4.66 14.91 -13.05
N ARG A 109 3.45 15.44 -12.82
CA ARG A 109 2.38 14.70 -12.16
C ARG A 109 1.27 14.39 -13.15
N ASN A 110 0.63 13.24 -12.98
CA ASN A 110 -0.58 12.91 -13.74
C ASN A 110 -1.85 13.53 -13.11
N SER A 111 -3.00 13.34 -13.74
CA SER A 111 -4.30 13.82 -13.25
C SER A 111 -4.70 13.26 -11.87
N GLY A 112 -4.19 12.08 -11.51
CA GLY A 112 -4.32 11.48 -10.18
C GLY A 112 -3.32 12.01 -9.15
N ASN A 113 -2.59 13.10 -9.45
CA ASN A 113 -1.56 13.68 -8.60
C ASN A 113 -0.38 12.73 -8.28
N LYS A 114 -0.18 11.68 -9.09
CA LYS A 114 0.94 10.74 -8.95
C LYS A 114 2.17 11.24 -9.69
N ALA A 115 3.35 10.99 -9.14
CA ALA A 115 4.62 11.39 -9.75
C ALA A 115 4.95 10.47 -10.94
N VAL A 116 5.20 11.06 -12.09
CA VAL A 116 5.64 10.38 -13.32
C VAL A 116 7.15 10.52 -13.45
N TYR A 117 7.82 9.39 -13.68
CA TYR A 117 9.26 9.32 -13.90
C TYR A 117 9.53 8.84 -15.33
N ARG A 118 10.70 9.18 -15.87
CA ARG A 118 11.21 8.67 -17.16
C ARG A 118 12.53 7.96 -16.93
N ARG A 119 12.69 6.75 -17.47
CA ARG A 119 13.95 6.02 -17.42
C ARG A 119 15.03 6.79 -18.19
N SER A 120 16.10 7.16 -17.50
CA SER A 120 17.21 7.93 -18.07
C SER A 120 17.94 7.13 -19.13
N LEU A 121 18.23 7.74 -20.29
CA LEU A 121 18.92 7.15 -21.45
C LEU A 121 20.42 6.90 -21.23
N LYS A 122 20.92 7.05 -19.99
CA LYS A 122 22.32 6.89 -19.64
C LYS A 122 22.65 5.42 -19.36
#